data_AF-A0A7W0D7P2-F1
#
_entry.id   AF-A0A7W0D7P2-F1
#
_cell.length_a   1.000
_cell.length_b   1.000
_cell.length_c   1.000
_cell.angle_alpha   90.00
_cell.angle_beta   90.00
_cell.angle_gamma   90.00
#
_symmetry.space_group_name_H-M   'P 1'
#
loop_
_entity.id
_entity.type
_entity.pdbx_description
1 polymer ?
#
loop_
_entity_poly.entity_id
_entity_poly.type
_entity_poly.pdbx_seq_one_letter_code
_entity_poly.pdbx_strand_id
1 'polypeptide(L)'
;MLNYWAENQNWAKLTPWLGLISIVMLFWTLSPVDTTFWALINIPLYLFHQTEEHYWPGGFKDYFNRVVNGLPEGDEALTDEKVFWINIILVWLAFLIFGLLCIVNIGFGLLIVIFSLMNCATHIYTGIKYREWNPGLVMASLQFIASVYGAYVITAKGISHPMTWWISSVLFSILVHAILFKFVMGKK
;
A
#
# COMPACT_ATOMS: atom_id res chain seq x y z
N MET A 1 4.49 -24.30 -3.93
CA MET A 1 4.97 -22.98 -4.40
C MET A 1 4.50 -21.83 -3.51
N LEU A 2 3.20 -21.70 -3.19
CA LEU A 2 2.71 -20.61 -2.32
C LEU A 2 3.40 -20.57 -0.95
N ASN A 3 3.59 -21.73 -0.31
CA ASN A 3 4.28 -21.82 0.98
C ASN A 3 5.71 -21.26 0.94
N TYR A 4 6.45 -21.54 -0.15
CA TYR A 4 7.82 -21.03 -0.32
C TYR A 4 7.85 -19.49 -0.39
N TRP A 5 6.90 -18.90 -1.10
CA TRP A 5 6.84 -17.46 -1.25
C TRP A 5 6.42 -16.76 0.04
N ALA A 6 5.48 -17.35 0.79
CA ALA A 6 5.05 -16.83 2.07
C ALA A 6 6.14 -16.96 3.14
N GLU A 7 6.78 -18.14 3.23
CA GLU A 7 7.83 -18.44 4.22
C GLU A 7 8.95 -17.41 4.20
N ASN A 8 9.25 -16.84 5.38
CA ASN A 8 10.25 -15.78 5.56
C ASN A 8 10.05 -14.59 4.60
N GLN A 9 8.82 -14.41 4.12
CA GLN A 9 8.42 -13.36 3.19
C GLN A 9 9.32 -13.30 1.94
N ASN A 10 9.70 -14.46 1.40
CA ASN A 10 10.55 -14.56 0.21
C ASN A 10 10.03 -13.76 -0.99
N TRP A 11 8.72 -13.55 -1.08
CA TRP A 11 8.07 -12.70 -2.09
C TRP A 11 8.60 -11.25 -2.09
N ALA A 12 9.01 -10.72 -0.93
CA ALA A 12 9.47 -9.34 -0.78
C ALA A 12 10.81 -9.09 -1.50
N LYS A 13 11.60 -10.13 -1.81
CA LYS A 13 12.82 -9.99 -2.63
C LYS A 13 12.53 -9.46 -4.03
N LEU A 14 11.29 -9.59 -4.51
CA LEU A 14 10.86 -9.11 -5.82
C LEU A 14 10.45 -7.64 -5.81
N THR A 15 10.04 -7.08 -4.67
CA THR A 15 9.51 -5.72 -4.58
C THR A 15 10.45 -4.63 -5.06
N PRO A 16 11.78 -4.62 -4.78
CA PRO A 16 12.66 -3.55 -5.29
C PRO A 16 12.79 -3.61 -6.81
N TRP A 17 12.83 -4.82 -7.38
CA TRP A 17 12.93 -5.02 -8.84
C TRP A 17 11.64 -4.62 -9.55
N LEU A 18 10.49 -5.04 -9.02
CA LEU A 18 9.19 -4.64 -9.54
C LEU A 18 8.97 -3.13 -9.40
N GLY A 19 9.41 -2.53 -8.29
CA GLY A 19 9.38 -1.09 -8.09
C GLY A 19 10.22 -0.35 -9.13
N LEU A 20 11.44 -0.83 -9.40
CA LEU A 20 12.33 -0.26 -10.42
C LEU A 20 11.76 -0.41 -11.84
N ILE A 21 11.24 -1.59 -12.17
CA ILE A 21 10.64 -1.83 -13.50
C ILE A 21 9.42 -0.94 -13.68
N SER A 22 8.51 -0.89 -12.70
CA SER A 22 7.28 -0.11 -12.79
C SER A 22 7.53 1.39 -12.82
N ILE A 23 8.52 1.92 -12.08
CA ILE A 23 8.85 3.35 -12.15
C ILE A 23 9.48 3.71 -13.51
N VAL A 24 10.36 2.87 -14.06
CA VAL A 24 10.94 3.09 -15.39
C VAL A 24 9.85 3.05 -16.46
N MET A 25 8.96 2.06 -16.42
CA MET A 25 7.83 1.97 -17.35
C MET A 25 6.90 3.18 -17.23
N LEU A 26 6.64 3.66 -16.01
CA LEU A 26 5.81 4.82 -15.77
C LEU A 26 6.39 6.07 -16.45
N PHE A 27 7.67 6.37 -16.24
CA PHE A 27 8.33 7.53 -16.87
C PHE A 27 8.55 7.36 -18.38
N TRP A 28 8.62 6.13 -18.88
CA TRP A 28 8.68 5.87 -20.31
C TRP A 28 7.33 6.19 -20.99
N THR A 29 6.22 5.85 -20.33
CA THR A 29 4.89 5.85 -20.95
C THR A 29 4.05 7.08 -20.64
N LEU A 30 4.27 7.74 -19.50
CA LEU A 30 3.47 8.86 -19.02
C LEU A 30 4.34 10.03 -18.58
N SER A 31 3.80 11.23 -18.71
CA SER A 31 4.43 12.47 -18.23
C SER A 31 3.89 12.86 -16.86
N PRO A 32 4.68 13.50 -15.97
CA PRO A 32 4.18 14.10 -14.73
C PRO A 32 3.10 15.18 -14.92
N VAL A 33 2.84 15.61 -16.16
CA VAL A 33 1.72 16.50 -16.51
C VAL A 33 0.39 15.73 -16.55
N ASP A 34 0.42 14.42 -16.81
CA ASP A 34 -0.77 13.58 -16.95
C ASP A 34 -1.37 13.23 -15.59
N THR A 35 -2.70 13.25 -15.48
CA THR A 35 -3.41 12.86 -14.25
C THR A 35 -3.20 11.37 -13.93
N THR A 36 -3.13 10.53 -14.96
CA THR A 36 -2.88 9.09 -14.85
C THR A 36 -1.50 8.79 -14.24
N PHE A 37 -0.48 9.62 -14.52
CA PHE A 37 0.84 9.48 -13.90
C PHE A 37 0.73 9.54 -12.38
N TRP A 38 -0.03 10.50 -11.86
CA TRP A 38 -0.21 10.70 -10.43
C TRP A 38 -1.09 9.66 -9.74
N ALA A 39 -1.95 8.98 -10.49
CA ALA A 39 -2.61 7.77 -10.00
C ALA A 39 -1.61 6.62 -9.89
N LEU A 40 -0.90 6.33 -10.99
CA LEU A 40 -0.09 5.13 -11.13
C LEU A 40 1.26 5.18 -10.41
N ILE A 41 1.80 6.36 -10.08
CA ILE A 41 3.03 6.50 -9.27
C ILE A 41 2.89 5.87 -7.88
N ASN A 42 1.67 5.68 -7.38
CA ASN A 42 1.41 4.98 -6.12
C ASN A 42 1.80 3.49 -6.17
N ILE A 43 1.85 2.88 -7.35
CA ILE A 43 2.23 1.47 -7.52
C ILE A 43 3.74 1.26 -7.25
N PRO A 44 4.69 1.92 -7.95
CA PRO A 44 6.11 1.78 -7.65
C PRO A 44 6.46 2.25 -6.23
N LEU A 45 5.83 3.33 -5.75
CA LEU A 45 6.05 3.80 -4.38
C LEU A 45 5.62 2.76 -3.35
N TYR A 46 4.49 2.08 -3.57
CA TYR A 46 4.04 1.01 -2.70
C TYR A 46 4.96 -0.22 -2.75
N LEU A 47 5.53 -0.56 -3.91
CA LEU A 47 6.52 -1.64 -4.00
C LEU A 47 7.81 -1.30 -3.25
N PHE A 48 8.26 -0.04 -3.30
CA PHE A 48 9.38 0.41 -2.49
C PHE A 48 9.01 0.45 -0.99
N HIS A 49 7.79 0.81 -0.63
CA HIS A 49 7.28 0.68 0.74
C HIS A 49 7.35 -0.75 1.26
N GLN A 50 6.84 -1.72 0.51
CA GLN A 50 6.93 -3.14 0.87
C GLN A 50 8.37 -3.65 0.95
N THR A 51 9.27 -3.04 0.17
CA THR A 51 10.71 -3.33 0.28
C THR A 51 11.21 -2.94 1.68
N GLU A 52 10.89 -1.74 2.15
CA GLU A 52 11.27 -1.27 3.49
C GLU A 52 10.66 -2.16 4.59
N GLU A 53 9.38 -2.52 4.46
CA GLU A 53 8.63 -3.32 5.45
C GLU A 53 9.11 -4.76 5.57
N HIS A 54 9.38 -5.41 4.43
CA HIS A 54 9.44 -6.87 4.35
C HIS A 54 10.77 -7.43 3.84
N TYR A 55 11.60 -6.62 3.19
CA TYR A 55 12.88 -7.10 2.64
C TYR A 55 14.10 -6.41 3.26
N TRP A 56 14.18 -5.08 3.14
CA TRP A 56 15.32 -4.31 3.61
C TRP A 56 14.90 -2.89 3.99
N PRO A 57 15.01 -2.49 5.27
CA PRO A 57 15.55 -3.26 6.40
C PRO A 57 14.67 -4.42 6.88
N GLY A 58 13.39 -4.45 6.52
CA GLY A 58 12.46 -5.50 6.94
C GLY A 58 11.96 -5.34 8.38
N GLY A 59 11.31 -6.38 8.91
CA GLY A 59 10.92 -6.48 10.32
C GLY A 59 9.50 -6.01 10.65
N PHE A 60 8.67 -5.64 9.66
CA PHE A 60 7.31 -5.16 9.92
C PHE A 60 6.45 -6.16 10.71
N LYS A 61 6.56 -7.45 10.40
CA LYS A 61 5.82 -8.51 11.11
C LYS A 61 6.12 -8.50 12.61
N ASP A 62 7.40 -8.42 12.96
CA ASP A 62 7.84 -8.45 14.35
C ASP A 62 7.46 -7.15 15.06
N TYR A 63 7.63 -6.00 14.39
CA TYR A 63 7.16 -4.72 14.89
C TYR A 63 5.66 -4.76 15.23
N PHE A 64 4.85 -5.27 14.31
CA PHE A 64 3.40 -5.34 14.50
C PHE A 64 3.03 -6.29 15.65
N ASN A 65 3.63 -7.49 15.72
CA ASN A 65 3.31 -8.44 16.77
C ASN A 65 3.79 -7.97 18.15
N ARG A 66 4.99 -7.39 18.25
CA ARG A 66 5.65 -7.05 19.53
C ARG A 66 5.25 -5.67 20.05
N VAL A 67 5.26 -4.65 19.18
CA VAL A 67 4.97 -3.27 19.59
C VAL A 67 3.49 -2.96 19.48
N VAL A 68 2.88 -3.25 18.32
CA VAL A 68 1.49 -2.83 18.07
C VAL A 68 0.51 -3.69 18.85
N ASN A 69 0.70 -5.02 18.85
CA ASN A 69 -0.17 -5.95 19.57
C ASN A 69 0.32 -6.32 20.97
N GLY A 70 1.57 -6.02 21.33
CA GLY A 70 2.11 -6.35 22.65
C GLY A 70 2.18 -7.85 22.95
N LEU A 71 2.30 -8.70 21.93
CA LEU A 71 2.32 -10.15 22.09
C LEU A 71 3.66 -10.65 22.64
N PRO A 72 3.66 -11.66 23.53
CA PRO A 72 4.89 -12.28 23.99
C PRO A 72 5.66 -12.94 22.85
N GLU A 73 6.96 -13.17 23.06
CA GLU A 73 7.80 -13.86 22.10
C GLU A 73 7.26 -15.29 21.83
N GLY A 74 7.24 -15.69 20.56
CA GLY A 74 6.64 -16.96 20.11
C GLY A 74 5.17 -16.84 19.67
N ASP A 75 4.44 -15.81 20.11
CA ASP A 75 3.07 -15.57 19.65
C ASP A 75 3.06 -14.65 18.41
N GLU A 76 2.23 -14.99 17.42
CA GLU A 76 2.06 -14.21 16.20
C GLU A 76 0.56 -14.05 15.86
N ALA A 77 0.07 -12.80 15.86
CA ALA A 77 -1.23 -12.48 15.25
C ALA A 77 -1.09 -12.30 13.74
N LEU A 78 -0.03 -11.58 13.34
CA LEU A 78 0.38 -11.42 11.95
C LEU A 78 1.46 -12.46 11.61
N THR A 79 1.09 -13.45 10.82
CA THR A 79 1.98 -14.53 10.36
C THR A 79 2.49 -14.25 8.96
N ASP A 80 3.57 -14.92 8.55
CA ASP A 80 4.12 -14.83 7.19
C ASP A 80 3.07 -15.14 6.10
N GLU A 81 2.21 -16.13 6.36
CA GLU A 81 1.09 -16.47 5.48
C GLU A 81 0.08 -15.31 5.36
N LYS A 82 -0.34 -14.72 6.49
CA LYS A 82 -1.25 -13.57 6.47
C LYS A 82 -0.62 -12.39 5.73
N VAL A 83 0.65 -12.09 5.98
CA VAL A 83 1.40 -11.02 5.29
C VAL A 83 1.42 -11.26 3.77
N PHE A 84 1.67 -12.49 3.34
CA PHE A 84 1.66 -12.86 1.92
C PHE A 84 0.28 -12.67 1.27
N TRP A 85 -0.78 -13.18 1.88
CA TRP A 85 -2.14 -13.06 1.34
C TRP A 85 -2.59 -11.60 1.22
N ILE A 86 -2.31 -10.79 2.25
CA ILE A 86 -2.65 -9.37 2.25
C ILE A 86 -1.92 -8.66 1.11
N ASN A 87 -0.59 -8.80 1.03
CA ASN A 87 0.19 -8.01 0.09
C ASN A 87 0.00 -8.46 -1.36
N ILE A 88 0.10 -9.76 -1.63
CA ILE A 88 0.07 -10.28 -3.00
C ILE A 88 -1.36 -10.34 -3.54
N ILE A 89 -2.26 -10.98 -2.80
CA ILE A 89 -3.59 -11.29 -3.34
C ILE A 89 -4.54 -10.12 -3.17
N LEU A 90 -4.48 -9.40 -2.05
CA LEU A 90 -5.33 -8.24 -1.91
C LEU A 90 -4.72 -7.02 -2.59
N VAL A 91 -3.52 -6.59 -2.19
CA VAL A 91 -3.01 -5.29 -2.65
C VAL A 91 -2.52 -5.33 -4.09
N TRP A 92 -1.62 -6.25 -4.47
CA TRP A 92 -1.09 -6.25 -5.84
C TRP A 92 -2.17 -6.50 -6.89
N LEU A 93 -3.08 -7.46 -6.63
CA LEU A 93 -4.19 -7.72 -7.55
C LEU A 93 -5.14 -6.52 -7.63
N ALA A 94 -5.48 -5.87 -6.51
CA ALA A 94 -6.31 -4.67 -6.52
C ALA A 94 -5.63 -3.53 -7.28
N PHE A 95 -4.34 -3.31 -7.07
CA PHE A 95 -3.58 -2.27 -7.76
C PHE A 95 -3.47 -2.54 -9.25
N LEU A 96 -3.31 -3.80 -9.65
CA LEU A 96 -3.35 -4.19 -11.06
C LEU A 96 -4.73 -3.92 -11.67
N ILE A 97 -5.81 -4.37 -11.02
CA ILE A 97 -7.17 -4.19 -11.53
C ILE A 97 -7.52 -2.69 -11.62
N PHE A 98 -7.33 -1.93 -10.54
CA PHE A 98 -7.64 -0.50 -10.55
C PHE A 98 -6.69 0.30 -11.43
N GLY A 99 -5.43 -0.12 -11.59
CA GLY A 99 -4.48 0.49 -12.51
C GLY A 99 -4.90 0.30 -13.97
N LEU A 100 -5.47 -0.86 -14.32
CA LEU A 100 -6.06 -1.06 -15.65
C LEU A 100 -7.37 -0.27 -15.81
N LEU A 101 -8.24 -0.27 -14.79
CA LEU A 101 -9.50 0.47 -14.83
C LEU A 101 -9.30 1.99 -14.85
N CYS A 102 -8.17 2.52 -14.35
CA CYS A 102 -7.91 3.95 -14.41
C CYS A 102 -7.75 4.49 -15.83
N ILE A 103 -7.43 3.62 -16.80
CA ILE A 103 -7.38 3.94 -18.23
C ILE A 103 -8.80 4.17 -18.77
N VAL A 104 -9.79 3.46 -18.23
CA VAL A 104 -11.21 3.60 -18.60
C VAL A 104 -11.82 4.82 -17.89
N ASN A 105 -11.53 4.99 -16.60
CA ASN A 105 -11.98 6.13 -15.82
C ASN A 105 -10.97 6.46 -14.71
N ILE A 106 -10.41 7.66 -14.75
CA ILE A 106 -9.38 8.10 -13.80
C ILE A 106 -9.85 8.14 -12.34
N GLY A 107 -11.15 8.07 -12.06
CA GLY A 107 -11.69 7.87 -10.72
C GLY A 107 -11.23 6.57 -10.05
N PHE A 108 -10.97 5.51 -10.82
CA PHE A 108 -10.33 4.30 -10.28
C PHE A 108 -8.87 4.54 -9.87
N GLY A 109 -8.21 5.55 -10.46
CA GLY A 109 -6.91 6.02 -9.98
C GLY A 109 -7.01 6.70 -8.61
N LEU A 110 -8.10 7.40 -8.32
CA LEU A 110 -8.34 7.97 -6.99
C LEU A 110 -8.51 6.86 -5.94
N LEU A 111 -9.14 5.74 -6.27
CA LEU A 111 -9.23 4.58 -5.38
C LEU A 111 -7.83 4.09 -4.94
N ILE A 112 -6.89 3.95 -5.88
CA ILE A 112 -5.49 3.57 -5.57
C ILE A 112 -4.88 4.60 -4.61
N VAL A 113 -5.01 5.89 -4.93
CA VAL A 113 -4.42 6.99 -4.16
C VAL A 113 -4.97 7.02 -2.73
N ILE A 114 -6.29 6.90 -2.55
CA ILE A 114 -6.93 6.92 -1.22
C ILE A 114 -6.58 5.67 -0.42
N PHE A 115 -6.52 4.51 -1.08
CA PHE A 115 -6.06 3.28 -0.44
C PHE A 115 -4.62 3.43 0.07
N SER A 116 -3.72 3.94 -0.76
CA SER A 116 -2.34 4.25 -0.38
C SER A 116 -2.25 5.25 0.77
N LEU A 117 -3.03 6.33 0.76
CA LEU A 117 -3.05 7.31 1.85
C LEU A 117 -3.43 6.68 3.19
N MET A 118 -4.41 5.79 3.22
CA MET A 118 -4.79 5.08 4.44
C MET A 118 -3.67 4.17 4.94
N ASN A 119 -3.03 3.42 4.04
CA ASN A 119 -1.89 2.58 4.40
C ASN A 119 -0.72 3.42 4.93
N CYS A 120 -0.35 4.51 4.26
CA CYS A 120 0.72 5.37 4.73
C CYS A 120 0.39 6.04 6.07
N ALA A 121 -0.88 6.43 6.27
CA ALA A 121 -1.34 7.03 7.51
C ALA A 121 -1.19 6.08 8.70
N THR A 122 -1.32 4.75 8.53
CA THR A 122 -1.10 3.81 9.63
C THR A 122 0.35 3.81 10.10
N HIS A 123 1.32 3.81 9.19
CA HIS A 123 2.76 3.87 9.55
C HIS A 123 3.14 5.18 10.22
N ILE A 124 2.65 6.31 9.67
CA ILE A 124 2.90 7.64 10.25
C ILE A 124 2.27 7.71 11.65
N TYR A 125 1.04 7.25 11.80
CA TYR A 125 0.34 7.22 13.08
C TYR A 125 1.07 6.36 14.12
N THR A 126 1.50 5.14 13.75
CA THR A 126 2.25 4.27 14.67
C THR A 126 3.59 4.89 15.05
N GLY A 127 4.30 5.49 14.09
CA GLY A 127 5.56 6.17 14.36
C GLY A 127 5.41 7.33 15.36
N ILE A 128 4.32 8.11 15.25
CA ILE A 128 4.01 9.18 16.21
C ILE A 128 3.58 8.61 17.56
N LYS A 129 2.69 7.61 17.56
CA LYS A 129 2.11 7.01 18.78
C LYS A 129 3.18 6.36 19.65
N TYR A 130 4.04 5.54 19.05
CA TYR A 130 5.11 4.81 19.73
C TYR A 130 6.43 5.59 19.81
N ARG A 131 6.50 6.76 19.14
CA ARG A 131 7.66 7.66 19.12
C ARG A 131 8.95 6.98 18.66
N GLU A 132 8.82 6.09 17.70
CA GLU A 132 9.91 5.29 17.15
C GLU A 132 9.72 5.09 15.66
N TRP A 133 10.82 4.78 14.97
CA TRP A 133 10.73 4.36 13.57
C TRP A 133 10.08 2.97 13.50
N ASN A 134 9.22 2.78 12.51
CA ASN A 134 8.67 1.47 12.17
C ASN A 134 9.04 1.10 10.73
N PRO A 135 9.21 -0.20 10.43
CA PRO A 135 9.45 -0.66 9.06
C PRO A 135 8.36 -0.17 8.12
N GLY A 136 8.75 0.57 7.08
CA GLY A 136 7.84 1.18 6.11
C GLY A 136 7.64 2.69 6.30
N LEU A 137 8.04 3.28 7.44
CA LEU A 137 7.75 4.68 7.75
C LEU A 137 8.33 5.67 6.74
N VAL A 138 9.55 5.43 6.25
CA VAL A 138 10.22 6.39 5.34
C VAL A 138 9.50 6.43 4.00
N MET A 139 9.32 5.27 3.39
CA MET A 139 8.63 5.14 2.12
C MET A 139 7.14 5.49 2.24
N ALA A 140 6.51 5.19 3.37
CA ALA A 140 5.13 5.61 3.64
C ALA A 140 5.01 7.13 3.65
N SER A 141 5.98 7.83 4.23
CA SER A 141 5.99 9.29 4.29
C SER A 141 6.17 9.91 2.90
N LEU A 142 7.09 9.36 2.09
CA LEU A 142 7.29 9.80 0.71
C LEU A 142 6.05 9.53 -0.16
N GLN A 143 5.48 8.33 -0.02
CA GLN A 143 4.26 7.96 -0.73
C GLN A 143 3.10 8.84 -0.31
N PHE A 144 2.90 9.10 0.99
CA PHE A 144 1.84 9.97 1.48
C PHE A 144 1.86 11.34 0.81
N ILE A 145 3.03 11.98 0.72
CA ILE A 145 3.17 13.29 0.06
C ILE A 145 2.79 13.20 -1.42
N ALA A 146 3.31 12.20 -2.13
CA ALA A 146 2.99 11.98 -3.54
C ALA A 146 1.50 11.68 -3.76
N SER A 147 0.89 10.89 -2.87
CA SER A 147 -0.54 10.55 -2.92
C SER A 147 -1.42 11.75 -2.62
N VAL A 148 -1.08 12.61 -1.66
CA VAL A 148 -1.82 13.87 -1.39
C VAL A 148 -1.81 14.75 -2.64
N TYR A 149 -0.64 14.94 -3.25
CA TYR A 149 -0.55 15.72 -4.48
C TYR A 149 -1.30 15.05 -5.64
N GLY A 150 -1.21 13.73 -5.77
CA GLY A 150 -1.93 13.01 -6.80
C GLY A 150 -3.45 13.08 -6.63
N ALA A 151 -3.96 13.00 -5.40
CA ALA A 151 -5.37 13.20 -5.09
C ALA A 151 -5.84 14.59 -5.53
N TYR A 152 -5.03 15.62 -5.26
CA TYR A 152 -5.30 16.98 -5.72
C TYR A 152 -5.35 17.06 -7.25
N VAL A 153 -4.33 16.56 -7.96
CA VAL A 153 -4.26 16.62 -9.43
C VAL A 153 -5.43 15.88 -10.09
N ILE A 154 -5.75 14.67 -9.63
CA ILE A 154 -6.87 13.87 -10.14
C ILE A 154 -8.20 14.58 -9.87
N THR A 155 -8.37 15.17 -8.68
CA THR A 155 -9.60 15.89 -8.32
C THR A 155 -9.78 17.15 -9.15
N ALA A 156 -8.70 17.92 -9.34
CA ALA A 156 -8.76 19.21 -10.03
C ALA A 156 -8.91 19.07 -11.55
N LYS A 157 -8.37 18.00 -12.14
CA LYS A 157 -8.21 17.89 -13.60
C LYS A 157 -8.69 16.57 -14.21
N GLY A 158 -8.89 15.53 -13.41
CA GLY A 158 -9.11 14.17 -13.91
C GLY A 158 -10.57 13.72 -13.89
N ILE A 159 -11.26 13.91 -12.76
CA ILE A 159 -12.55 13.23 -12.52
C ILE A 159 -13.77 14.13 -12.76
N SER A 160 -14.80 13.56 -13.38
CA SER A 160 -16.16 14.08 -13.30
C SER A 160 -16.82 13.62 -12.00
N HIS A 161 -17.67 14.45 -11.40
CA HIS A 161 -18.31 14.20 -10.09
C HIS A 161 -17.35 13.89 -8.93
N PRO A 162 -16.46 14.83 -8.53
CA PRO A 162 -15.46 14.60 -7.49
C PRO A 162 -16.03 14.05 -6.18
N MET A 163 -17.15 14.60 -5.70
CA MET A 163 -17.77 14.19 -4.44
C MET A 163 -18.09 12.69 -4.42
N THR A 164 -18.68 12.17 -5.49
CA THR A 164 -19.05 10.75 -5.60
C THR A 164 -17.81 9.86 -5.56
N TRP A 165 -16.75 10.23 -6.29
CA TRP A 165 -15.52 9.46 -6.29
C TRP A 165 -14.80 9.48 -4.94
N TRP A 166 -14.76 10.64 -4.26
CA TRP A 166 -14.19 10.75 -2.93
C TRP A 166 -14.93 9.89 -1.90
N ILE A 167 -16.26 10.02 -1.84
CA ILE A 167 -17.10 9.21 -0.93
C ILE A 167 -16.89 7.72 -1.22
N SER A 168 -16.97 7.31 -2.50
CA SER A 168 -16.82 5.91 -2.90
C SER A 168 -15.44 5.37 -2.55
N SER A 169 -14.38 6.17 -2.80
CA SER A 169 -12.99 5.75 -2.55
C SER A 169 -12.70 5.64 -1.06
N VAL A 170 -13.15 6.59 -0.26
CA VAL A 170 -12.98 6.56 1.20
C VAL A 170 -13.76 5.40 1.81
N LEU A 171 -15.03 5.22 1.44
CA LEU A 171 -15.84 4.12 1.97
C LEU A 171 -15.27 2.75 1.58
N PHE A 172 -14.86 2.59 0.32
CA PHE A 172 -14.20 1.37 -0.14
C PHE A 172 -12.93 1.09 0.66
N SER A 173 -12.05 2.08 0.77
CA SER A 173 -10.77 1.90 1.46
C SER A 173 -10.97 1.62 2.96
N ILE A 174 -11.91 2.29 3.65
CA ILE A 174 -12.26 1.98 5.04
C ILE A 174 -12.75 0.53 5.17
N LEU A 175 -13.67 0.11 4.29
CA LEU A 175 -14.23 -1.23 4.34
C LEU A 175 -13.14 -2.30 4.18
N VAL A 176 -12.27 -2.14 3.18
CA VAL A 176 -11.17 -3.08 2.92
C VAL A 176 -10.20 -3.12 4.11
N HIS A 177 -9.78 -1.98 4.64
CA HIS A 177 -8.89 -1.96 5.81
C HIS A 177 -9.57 -2.56 7.05
N ALA A 178 -10.86 -2.31 7.28
CA ALA A 178 -11.58 -2.92 8.40
C ALA A 178 -11.67 -4.44 8.28
N ILE A 179 -11.91 -4.96 7.06
CA ILE A 179 -11.89 -6.40 6.79
C ILE A 179 -10.49 -6.97 7.04
N LEU A 180 -9.44 -6.28 6.57
CA LEU A 180 -8.05 -6.66 6.80
C LEU A 180 -7.71 -6.72 8.29
N PHE A 181 -8.03 -5.67 9.05
CA PHE A 181 -7.83 -5.64 10.49
C PHE A 181 -8.55 -6.81 11.17
N LYS A 182 -9.80 -7.09 10.79
CA LYS A 182 -10.54 -8.23 11.33
C LYS A 182 -9.90 -9.58 10.95
N PHE A 183 -9.39 -9.73 9.73
CA PHE A 183 -8.70 -10.94 9.27
C PHE A 183 -7.38 -11.15 10.01
N VAL A 184 -6.60 -10.08 10.22
CA VAL A 184 -5.34 -10.12 10.97
C VAL A 184 -5.61 -10.43 12.44
N MET A 185 -6.56 -9.74 13.07
CA MET A 185 -6.91 -9.87 14.49
C MET A 185 -7.80 -11.08 14.81
N GLY A 186 -8.36 -11.73 13.78
CA GLY A 186 -9.10 -12.96 13.94
C GLY A 186 -8.21 -14.04 14.57
N LYS A 187 -8.68 -14.62 15.68
CA LYS A 187 -8.07 -15.83 16.24
C LYS A 187 -8.09 -16.92 15.17
N LYS A 188 -7.00 -17.69 15.07
CA LYS A 188 -6.96 -18.92 14.28
C LYS A 188 -8.13 -19.82 14.65
#